data_AF-A0A969Z8B2-F1
#
_entry.id   AF-A0A969Z8B2-F1
#
_cell.length_a   1.000
_cell.length_b   1.000
_cell.length_c   1.000
_cell.angle_alpha   90.00
_cell.angle_beta   90.00
_cell.angle_gamma   90.00
#
_symmetry.space_group_name_H-M   'P 1'
#
loop_
_entity.id
_entity.type
_entity.pdbx_description
1 polymer ?
#
loop_
_entity_poly.entity_id
_entity_poly.type
_entity_poly.pdbx_seq_one_letter_code
_entity_poly.pdbx_strand_id
1 'polypeptide(L)'
;MKERNQLIIFTTLFIFLNAIGTFFYSLQELNNYIITFAYSPFEVIFSSLGNVIILSLISLIIFLFFKKAKSRMTAMTILSLIFSLIGLSLWVYTRFYQSPFLSRDLTFAKNAENEMAFSFVYLIPSFLFVSWRIVLFINFFVLLIVQITFTRINKKRARNNIYGRMSKSKGWLQKPLPLLVGIILLSALSFGHIKFGYNYVKSKWKLNHESSLYGIQATGLYNFYLYNILGFSWTEQEDSVKAVASDMERYDKNVASYTNFFGETYSNRLSLDDASTVILSPSLGEVDSLHGIFKDKNVVYIQLETFNSYLVDGTSSLIESLNLMPN
;
A
#
# COMPACT_ATOMS: atom_id res chain seq x y z
N MET A 1 -6.88 -7.10 37.30
CA MET A 1 -6.07 -6.21 36.44
C MET A 1 -6.44 -4.74 36.67
N LYS A 2 -5.49 -3.88 37.05
CA LYS A 2 -5.69 -2.43 37.24
C LYS A 2 -5.97 -1.74 35.89
N GLU A 3 -6.75 -0.65 35.88
CA GLU A 3 -7.12 0.12 34.67
C GLU A 3 -5.89 0.62 33.90
N ARG A 4 -4.80 0.96 34.62
CA ARG A 4 -3.50 1.28 34.02
C ARG A 4 -2.96 0.15 33.14
N ASN A 5 -3.02 -1.10 33.63
CA ASN A 5 -2.49 -2.24 32.88
C ASN A 5 -3.39 -2.56 31.67
N GLN A 6 -4.72 -2.38 31.80
CA GLN A 6 -5.64 -2.46 30.66
C GLN A 6 -5.26 -1.46 29.57
N LEU A 7 -4.99 -0.20 29.93
CA LEU A 7 -4.63 0.82 28.96
C LEU A 7 -3.28 0.53 28.29
N ILE A 8 -2.27 0.07 29.05
CA ILE A 8 -0.97 -0.32 28.48
C ILE A 8 -1.14 -1.46 27.47
N ILE A 9 -1.83 -2.54 27.86
CA ILE A 9 -2.12 -3.68 26.97
C ILE A 9 -2.86 -3.20 25.72
N PHE A 10 -3.86 -2.33 25.89
CA PHE A 10 -4.64 -1.81 24.77
C PHE A 10 -3.79 -0.99 23.80
N THR A 11 -2.92 -0.12 24.31
CA THR A 11 -2.02 0.69 23.49
C THR A 11 -0.97 -0.17 22.78
N THR A 12 -0.41 -1.18 23.46
CA THR A 12 0.51 -2.14 22.83
C THR A 12 -0.19 -2.93 21.72
N LEU A 13 -1.41 -3.42 21.96
CA LEU A 13 -2.21 -4.10 20.94
C LEU A 13 -2.53 -3.17 19.76
N PHE A 14 -2.87 -1.91 20.03
CA PHE A 14 -3.12 -0.92 18.97
C PHE A 14 -1.90 -0.75 18.06
N ILE A 15 -0.72 -0.54 18.63
CA ILE A 15 0.52 -0.38 17.85
C ILE A 15 0.84 -1.67 17.09
N PHE A 16 0.82 -2.82 17.76
CA PHE A 16 1.20 -4.10 17.17
C PHE A 16 0.26 -4.54 16.04
N LEU A 17 -1.05 -4.50 16.27
CA LEU A 17 -2.03 -4.95 15.28
C LEU A 17 -2.05 -4.03 14.06
N ASN A 18 -1.98 -2.71 14.24
CA ASN A 18 -1.97 -1.80 13.10
C ASN A 18 -0.63 -1.86 12.34
N ALA A 19 0.50 -2.11 13.01
CA ALA A 19 1.77 -2.35 12.34
C ALA A 19 1.73 -3.63 11.48
N ILE A 20 1.23 -4.75 12.03
CA ILE A 20 1.04 -5.99 11.25
C ILE A 20 0.05 -5.78 10.11
N GLY A 21 -1.00 -4.99 10.35
CA GLY A 21 -1.97 -4.60 9.33
C GLY A 21 -1.33 -4.04 8.07
N THR A 22 -0.17 -3.37 8.18
CA THR A 22 0.52 -2.80 7.01
C THR A 22 1.05 -3.85 6.04
N PHE A 23 1.35 -5.06 6.51
CA PHE A 23 1.84 -6.16 5.66
C PHE A 23 0.81 -6.62 4.64
N PHE A 24 -0.48 -6.45 4.91
CA PHE A 24 -1.52 -6.74 3.92
C PHE A 24 -1.47 -5.85 2.67
N TYR A 25 -0.70 -4.75 2.72
CA TYR A 25 -0.53 -3.83 1.59
C TYR A 25 0.86 -3.91 0.98
N SER A 26 1.87 -4.27 1.77
CA SER A 26 3.29 -4.20 1.39
C SER A 26 3.91 -5.55 1.04
N LEU A 27 3.25 -6.68 1.32
CA LEU A 27 3.72 -8.02 0.95
C LEU A 27 2.87 -8.59 -0.19
N GLN A 28 3.54 -9.14 -1.22
CA GLN A 28 2.87 -9.68 -2.40
C GLN A 28 2.03 -10.91 -2.09
N GLU A 29 2.43 -11.73 -1.13
CA GLU A 29 1.68 -12.91 -0.68
C GLU A 29 0.30 -12.53 -0.12
N LEU A 30 0.18 -11.32 0.44
CA LEU A 30 -1.07 -10.79 0.97
C LEU A 30 -1.75 -9.82 -0.01
N ASN A 31 -0.99 -9.20 -0.91
CA ASN A 31 -1.46 -8.30 -1.95
C ASN A 31 -0.91 -8.71 -3.32
N ASN A 32 -1.64 -9.58 -4.01
CA ASN A 32 -1.24 -10.13 -5.31
C ASN A 32 -1.22 -9.12 -6.49
N TYR A 33 -1.41 -7.83 -6.20
CA TYR A 33 -1.36 -6.74 -7.18
C TYR A 33 -0.14 -5.82 -7.02
N ILE A 34 0.74 -6.08 -6.05
CA ILE A 34 2.02 -5.38 -5.94
C ILE A 34 3.15 -6.24 -6.50
N ILE A 35 4.14 -5.56 -7.05
CA ILE A 35 5.43 -6.14 -7.37
C ILE A 35 6.29 -6.11 -6.11
N THR A 36 6.92 -7.23 -5.78
CA THR A 36 7.91 -7.30 -4.71
C THR A 36 9.27 -6.93 -5.26
N PHE A 37 9.91 -5.93 -4.66
CA PHE A 37 11.30 -5.63 -4.97
C PHE A 37 12.22 -6.51 -4.16
N ALA A 38 13.41 -6.79 -4.68
CA ALA A 38 14.42 -7.54 -3.94
C ALA A 38 14.77 -6.78 -2.65
N TYR A 39 14.31 -7.30 -1.51
CA TYR A 39 14.53 -6.71 -0.20
C TYR A 39 15.44 -7.60 0.66
N SER A 40 16.23 -6.94 1.47
CA SER A 40 17.02 -7.46 2.56
C SER A 40 16.16 -7.57 3.83
N PRO A 41 16.47 -8.51 4.74
CA PRO A 41 15.83 -8.57 6.06
C PRO A 41 15.92 -7.25 6.83
N PHE A 42 16.98 -6.47 6.58
CA PHE A 42 17.14 -5.15 7.16
C PHE A 42 16.03 -4.17 6.76
N GLU A 43 15.63 -4.14 5.48
CA GLU A 43 14.55 -3.25 5.02
C GLU A 43 13.19 -3.63 5.62
N VAL A 44 12.91 -4.91 5.80
CA VAL A 44 11.67 -5.37 6.46
C VAL A 44 11.62 -4.89 7.91
N ILE A 45 12.72 -5.02 8.65
CA ILE A 45 12.84 -4.53 10.03
C ILE A 45 12.73 -3.00 10.06
N PHE A 46 13.42 -2.33 9.14
CA PHE A 46 13.45 -0.88 9.06
C PHE A 46 12.06 -0.30 8.75
N SER A 47 11.37 -0.85 7.75
CA SER A 47 9.99 -0.52 7.39
C SER A 47 9.02 -0.73 8.55
N SER A 48 9.13 -1.87 9.24
CA SER A 48 8.34 -2.17 10.43
C SER A 48 8.58 -1.16 11.56
N LEU A 49 9.84 -0.78 11.79
CA LEU A 49 10.20 0.22 12.79
C LEU A 49 9.59 1.59 12.46
N GLY A 50 9.59 1.99 11.19
CA GLY A 50 8.95 3.22 10.73
C GLY A 50 7.46 3.26 11.10
N ASN A 51 6.74 2.19 10.82
CA ASN A 51 5.32 2.06 11.19
C ASN A 51 5.09 2.15 12.70
N VAL A 52 5.93 1.47 13.50
CA VAL A 52 5.83 1.50 14.98
C VAL A 52 6.08 2.89 15.55
N ILE A 53 7.05 3.64 15.00
CA ILE A 53 7.35 5.01 15.43
C ILE A 53 6.12 5.91 15.22
N ILE A 54 5.52 5.88 14.03
CA ILE A 54 4.35 6.71 13.70
C ILE A 54 3.13 6.34 14.56
N LEU A 55 2.84 5.05 14.72
CA LEU A 55 1.74 4.59 15.58
C LEU A 55 1.95 4.96 17.06
N SER A 56 3.21 4.96 17.52
CA SER A 56 3.57 5.42 18.86
C SER A 56 3.36 6.92 19.02
N LEU A 57 3.75 7.71 18.01
CA LEU A 57 3.53 9.16 17.98
C LEU A 57 2.03 9.49 18.04
N ILE A 58 1.22 8.82 17.21
CA ILE A 58 -0.24 8.94 17.23
C ILE A 58 -0.80 8.60 18.61
N SER A 59 -0.30 7.53 19.23
CA SER A 59 -0.73 7.12 20.58
C SER A 59 -0.44 8.21 21.63
N LEU A 60 0.73 8.87 21.57
CA LEU A 60 1.05 9.97 22.48
C LEU A 60 0.16 11.19 22.24
N ILE A 61 -0.13 11.52 20.97
CA ILE A 61 -1.05 12.60 20.61
C ILE A 61 -2.45 12.32 21.19
N ILE A 62 -2.97 11.10 21.07
CA ILE A 62 -4.24 10.70 21.70
C ILE A 62 -4.19 10.89 23.22
N PHE A 63 -3.07 10.54 23.86
CA PHE A 63 -2.93 10.69 25.31
C PHE A 63 -2.90 12.15 25.77
N LEU A 64 -2.43 13.05 24.91
CA LEU A 64 -2.44 14.50 25.12
C LEU A 64 -3.86 15.07 25.06
N PHE A 65 -4.64 14.71 24.03
CA PHE A 65 -6.00 15.24 23.82
C PHE A 65 -7.04 14.61 24.76
N PHE A 66 -6.95 13.30 25.01
CA PHE A 66 -7.94 12.58 25.80
C PHE A 66 -7.43 12.31 27.22
N LYS A 67 -8.17 12.76 28.23
CA LYS A 67 -7.79 12.57 29.65
C LYS A 67 -8.27 11.24 30.24
N LYS A 68 -9.37 10.67 29.72
CA LYS A 68 -10.00 9.45 30.24
C LYS A 68 -9.52 8.22 29.48
N ALA A 69 -9.22 7.12 30.18
CA ALA A 69 -8.78 5.86 29.56
C ALA A 69 -9.78 5.33 28.52
N LYS A 70 -11.08 5.35 28.85
CA LYS A 70 -12.15 4.98 27.91
C LYS A 70 -12.11 5.79 26.62
N SER A 71 -11.92 7.11 26.71
CA SER A 71 -11.86 7.98 25.53
C SER A 71 -10.62 7.71 24.68
N ARG A 72 -9.46 7.44 25.31
CA ARG A 72 -8.23 7.04 24.61
C ARG A 72 -8.42 5.74 23.83
N MET A 73 -9.01 4.73 24.48
CA MET A 73 -9.31 3.45 23.85
C MET A 73 -10.28 3.62 22.68
N THR A 74 -11.36 4.39 22.86
CA THR A 74 -12.30 4.69 21.77
C THR A 74 -11.60 5.38 20.60
N ALA A 75 -10.76 6.38 20.85
CA ALA A 75 -10.04 7.09 19.79
C ALA A 75 -9.10 6.14 19.01
N MET A 76 -8.36 5.28 19.71
CA MET A 76 -7.50 4.25 19.09
C MET A 76 -8.31 3.24 18.27
N THR A 77 -9.47 2.79 18.74
CA THR A 77 -10.36 1.90 17.99
C THR A 77 -10.89 2.57 16.73
N ILE A 78 -11.34 3.83 16.81
CA ILE A 78 -11.82 4.59 15.66
C ILE A 78 -10.70 4.80 14.65
N LEU A 79 -9.48 5.15 15.11
CA LEU A 79 -8.33 5.28 14.22
C LEU A 79 -7.95 3.97 13.54
N SER A 80 -8.06 2.84 14.23
CA SER A 80 -7.83 1.54 13.60
C SER A 80 -8.85 1.24 12.50
N LEU A 81 -10.12 1.62 12.69
CA LEU A 81 -11.13 1.55 11.63
C LEU A 81 -10.75 2.44 10.43
N ILE A 82 -10.33 3.67 10.69
CA ILE A 82 -9.89 4.61 9.64
C ILE A 82 -8.69 4.03 8.88
N PHE A 83 -7.70 3.44 9.56
CA PHE A 83 -6.57 2.79 8.90
C PHE A 83 -6.99 1.58 8.06
N SER A 84 -7.93 0.77 8.53
CA SER A 84 -8.48 -0.32 7.73
C SER A 84 -9.23 0.18 6.48
N LEU A 85 -9.96 1.30 6.58
CA LEU A 85 -10.63 1.92 5.44
C LEU A 85 -9.64 2.50 4.43
N ILE A 86 -8.64 3.25 4.90
CA ILE A 86 -7.56 3.76 4.05
C ILE A 86 -6.86 2.58 3.36
N GLY A 87 -6.56 1.53 4.11
CA GLY A 87 -5.94 0.34 3.57
C GLY A 87 -6.79 -0.37 2.52
N LEU A 88 -8.10 -0.49 2.73
CA LEU A 88 -9.01 -0.99 1.69
C LEU A 88 -8.95 -0.12 0.43
N SER A 89 -8.96 1.22 0.58
CA SER A 89 -8.81 2.13 -0.55
C SER A 89 -7.48 1.96 -1.28
N LEU A 90 -6.38 1.78 -0.54
CA LEU A 90 -5.06 1.51 -1.12
C LEU A 90 -5.05 0.18 -1.88
N TRP A 91 -5.62 -0.88 -1.31
CA TRP A 91 -5.70 -2.17 -1.98
C TRP A 91 -6.51 -2.08 -3.28
N VAL A 92 -7.68 -1.40 -3.24
CA VAL A 92 -8.49 -1.17 -4.44
C VAL A 92 -7.66 -0.42 -5.48
N TYR A 93 -7.02 0.68 -5.09
CA TYR A 93 -6.22 1.46 -6.02
C TYR A 93 -5.06 0.65 -6.62
N THR A 94 -4.29 -0.05 -5.78
CA THR A 94 -3.19 -0.90 -6.22
C THR A 94 -3.64 -2.03 -7.14
N ARG A 95 -4.86 -2.55 -6.97
CA ARG A 95 -5.42 -3.52 -7.93
C ARG A 95 -5.53 -2.96 -9.35
N PHE A 96 -5.88 -1.68 -9.51
CA PHE A 96 -6.07 -1.07 -10.83
C PHE A 96 -4.79 -0.45 -11.39
N TYR A 97 -3.93 0.09 -10.51
CA TYR A 97 -2.76 0.88 -10.92
C TYR A 97 -1.41 0.26 -10.56
N GLN A 98 -1.40 -0.88 -9.85
CA GLN A 98 -0.19 -1.63 -9.44
C GLN A 98 0.82 -0.85 -8.59
N SER A 99 0.45 0.36 -8.17
CA SER A 99 1.25 1.27 -7.37
C SER A 99 0.37 1.80 -6.23
N PRO A 100 0.94 2.13 -5.06
CA PRO A 100 0.20 2.81 -4.02
C PRO A 100 -0.12 4.23 -4.45
N PHE A 101 -1.32 4.66 -4.12
CA PHE A 101 -1.83 5.97 -4.45
C PHE A 101 -1.06 7.11 -3.74
N LEU A 102 -0.72 8.19 -4.45
CA LEU A 102 -0.24 9.44 -3.86
C LEU A 102 -1.32 10.52 -3.89
N SER A 103 -1.24 11.48 -2.96
CA SER A 103 -2.18 12.61 -2.89
C SER A 103 -2.31 13.39 -4.22
N ARG A 104 -1.22 13.53 -4.98
CA ARG A 104 -1.19 14.15 -6.30
C ARG A 104 -1.84 13.31 -7.41
N ASP A 105 -2.05 12.02 -7.19
CA ASP A 105 -2.69 11.14 -8.17
C ASP A 105 -4.23 11.24 -8.06
N LEU A 106 -4.77 11.95 -7.04
CA LEU A 106 -6.22 12.25 -6.93
C LEU A 106 -6.76 13.08 -8.08
N THR A 107 -5.89 13.77 -8.81
CA THR A 107 -6.31 14.55 -9.97
C THR A 107 -6.98 13.66 -11.03
N PHE A 108 -6.62 12.38 -11.10
CA PHE A 108 -7.33 11.41 -11.92
C PHE A 108 -8.77 11.17 -11.41
N ALA A 109 -8.95 10.99 -10.11
CA ALA A 109 -10.27 10.79 -9.50
C ALA A 109 -11.20 12.00 -9.71
N LYS A 110 -10.65 13.21 -9.82
CA LYS A 110 -11.40 14.44 -10.15
C LYS A 110 -11.99 14.40 -11.57
N ASN A 111 -11.34 13.67 -12.47
CA ASN A 111 -11.72 13.57 -13.88
C ASN A 111 -12.38 12.21 -14.21
N ALA A 112 -12.56 11.34 -13.22
CA ALA A 112 -13.25 10.07 -13.41
C ALA A 112 -14.75 10.33 -13.68
N GLU A 113 -15.29 9.70 -14.71
CA GLU A 113 -16.72 9.77 -15.00
C GLU A 113 -17.53 9.23 -13.82
N ASN A 114 -18.68 9.87 -13.54
CA ASN A 114 -19.54 9.52 -12.41
C ASN A 114 -19.91 8.02 -12.39
N GLU A 115 -20.10 7.42 -13.56
CA GLU A 115 -20.42 6.00 -13.70
C GLU A 115 -19.29 5.09 -13.22
N MET A 116 -18.03 5.46 -13.48
CA MET A 116 -16.86 4.77 -12.95
C MET A 116 -16.82 4.86 -11.42
N ALA A 117 -17.05 6.05 -10.84
CA ALA A 117 -17.07 6.24 -9.40
C ALA A 117 -18.16 5.41 -8.68
N PHE A 118 -19.37 5.34 -9.26
CA PHE A 118 -20.47 4.54 -8.69
C PHE A 118 -20.25 3.04 -8.85
N SER A 119 -19.61 2.58 -9.92
CA SER A 119 -19.28 1.17 -10.11
C SER A 119 -18.40 0.62 -8.98
N PHE A 120 -17.47 1.44 -8.45
CA PHE A 120 -16.64 1.06 -7.31
C PHE A 120 -17.45 0.78 -6.04
N VAL A 121 -18.51 1.55 -5.79
CA VAL A 121 -19.34 1.38 -4.58
C VAL A 121 -20.01 0.00 -4.56
N TYR A 122 -20.51 -0.46 -5.71
CA TYR A 122 -21.12 -1.80 -5.83
C TYR A 122 -20.11 -2.94 -5.74
N LEU A 123 -18.83 -2.67 -6.04
CA LEU A 123 -17.77 -3.66 -5.94
C LEU A 123 -17.23 -3.84 -4.52
N ILE A 124 -17.41 -2.86 -3.62
CA ILE A 124 -16.91 -2.93 -2.23
C ILE A 124 -17.38 -4.20 -1.49
N PRO A 125 -18.67 -4.59 -1.48
CA PRO A 125 -19.10 -5.83 -0.84
C PRO A 125 -18.40 -7.07 -1.40
N SER A 126 -18.23 -7.13 -2.73
CA SER A 126 -17.51 -8.22 -3.39
C SER A 126 -16.05 -8.26 -2.94
N PHE A 127 -15.37 -7.12 -2.87
CA PHE A 127 -13.99 -7.05 -2.38
C PHE A 127 -13.87 -7.50 -0.93
N LEU A 128 -14.79 -7.09 -0.05
CA LEU A 128 -14.77 -7.44 1.36
C LEU A 128 -14.99 -8.95 1.59
N PHE A 129 -15.99 -9.54 0.93
CA PHE A 129 -16.42 -10.89 1.24
C PHE A 129 -15.91 -11.95 0.25
N VAL A 130 -15.96 -11.69 -1.06
CA VAL A 130 -15.51 -12.65 -2.09
C VAL A 130 -13.98 -12.68 -2.15
N SER A 131 -13.33 -11.51 -2.18
CA SER A 131 -11.86 -11.42 -2.15
C SER A 131 -11.27 -11.48 -0.73
N TRP A 132 -12.09 -11.82 0.28
CA TRP A 132 -11.70 -11.95 1.68
C TRP A 132 -10.96 -10.72 2.28
N ARG A 133 -11.19 -9.52 1.74
CA ARG A 133 -10.52 -8.29 2.23
C ARG A 133 -11.10 -7.77 3.54
N ILE A 134 -12.13 -8.41 4.09
CA ILE A 134 -12.56 -8.19 5.47
C ILE A 134 -11.43 -8.41 6.49
N VAL A 135 -10.40 -9.21 6.16
CA VAL A 135 -9.21 -9.42 7.01
C VAL A 135 -8.46 -8.12 7.33
N LEU A 136 -8.54 -7.10 6.46
CA LEU A 136 -7.94 -5.77 6.69
C LEU A 136 -8.51 -5.07 7.94
N PHE A 137 -9.68 -5.51 8.39
CA PHE A 137 -10.39 -4.98 9.57
C PHE A 137 -10.13 -5.79 10.85
N ILE A 138 -9.29 -6.82 10.82
CA ILE A 138 -9.01 -7.65 12.00
C ILE A 138 -8.47 -6.81 13.17
N ASN A 139 -7.61 -5.84 12.87
CA ASN A 139 -7.02 -4.92 13.84
C ASN A 139 -8.13 -4.17 14.61
N PHE A 140 -9.09 -3.64 13.86
CA PHE A 140 -10.25 -2.94 14.39
C PHE A 140 -11.14 -3.86 15.23
N PHE A 141 -11.51 -5.03 14.71
CA PHE A 141 -12.40 -5.95 15.43
C PHE A 141 -11.79 -6.46 16.74
N VAL A 142 -10.50 -6.80 16.74
CA VAL A 142 -9.79 -7.21 17.95
C VAL A 142 -9.79 -6.09 18.99
N LEU A 143 -9.45 -4.85 18.60
CA LEU A 143 -9.48 -3.70 19.52
C LEU A 143 -10.90 -3.41 20.04
N LEU A 144 -11.91 -3.52 19.18
CA LEU A 144 -13.31 -3.34 19.57
C LEU A 144 -13.74 -4.37 20.62
N ILE A 145 -13.44 -5.65 20.41
CA ILE A 145 -13.75 -6.74 21.34
C ILE A 145 -13.04 -6.53 22.69
N VAL A 146 -11.75 -6.19 22.67
CA VAL A 146 -10.98 -5.91 23.88
C VAL A 146 -11.55 -4.70 24.63
N GLN A 147 -11.94 -3.65 23.91
CA GLN A 147 -12.54 -2.45 24.49
C GLN A 147 -13.88 -2.75 25.18
N ILE A 148 -14.76 -3.51 24.53
CA ILE A 148 -16.04 -3.93 25.10
C ILE A 148 -15.80 -4.76 26.36
N THR A 149 -14.86 -5.69 26.31
CA THR A 149 -14.49 -6.57 27.43
C THR A 149 -14.00 -5.77 28.64
N PHE A 150 -13.04 -4.85 28.44
CA PHE A 150 -12.54 -4.00 29.52
C PHE A 150 -13.62 -3.07 30.08
N THR A 151 -14.49 -2.53 29.22
CA THR A 151 -15.63 -1.70 29.65
C THR A 151 -16.60 -2.50 30.52
N ARG A 152 -16.94 -3.74 30.14
CA ARG A 152 -17.82 -4.63 30.93
C ARG A 152 -17.21 -4.99 32.28
N ILE A 153 -15.92 -5.36 32.30
CA ILE A 153 -15.18 -5.67 33.54
C ILE A 153 -15.21 -4.47 34.49
N ASN A 154 -14.96 -3.26 33.99
CA ASN A 154 -14.91 -2.06 34.82
C ASN A 154 -16.31 -1.65 35.31
N LYS A 155 -17.37 -1.80 34.50
CA LYS A 155 -18.76 -1.61 34.95
C LYS A 155 -19.14 -2.58 36.07
N LYS A 156 -18.80 -3.87 35.95
CA LYS A 156 -19.08 -4.89 36.98
C LYS A 156 -18.39 -4.58 38.31
N ARG A 157 -17.13 -4.12 38.26
CA ARG A 157 -16.39 -3.69 39.46
C ARG A 157 -16.99 -2.45 40.11
N ALA A 158 -17.40 -1.46 39.30
CA ALA A 158 -18.05 -0.26 39.82
C ALA A 158 -19.39 -0.57 40.50
N ARG A 159 -20.18 -1.51 39.94
CA ARG A 159 -21.46 -1.95 40.52
C ARG A 159 -21.26 -2.69 41.85
N ASN A 160 -20.20 -3.48 41.98
CA ASN A 160 -19.96 -4.28 43.17
C ASN A 160 -19.32 -3.47 44.33
N ASN A 161 -19.15 -2.16 44.21
CA ASN A 161 -18.53 -1.28 45.21
C ASN A 161 -17.13 -1.69 45.70
N ILE A 162 -16.47 -2.65 45.02
CA ILE A 162 -15.13 -3.17 45.39
C ILE A 162 -14.04 -2.10 45.24
N TYR A 163 -14.31 -0.99 44.55
CA TYR A 163 -13.45 0.19 44.53
C TYR A 163 -14.30 1.47 44.45
N GLY A 164 -14.33 2.24 45.54
CA GLY A 164 -14.83 3.61 45.54
C GLY A 164 -14.07 4.47 44.55
N ARG A 165 -14.80 5.33 43.81
CA ARG A 165 -14.34 6.35 42.84
C ARG A 165 -13.26 5.86 41.86
N MET A 166 -13.62 5.77 40.58
CA MET A 166 -12.69 5.68 39.43
C MET A 166 -11.35 6.33 39.79
N SER A 167 -10.34 5.49 40.04
CA SER A 167 -9.04 5.95 40.50
C SER A 167 -8.52 6.92 39.45
N LYS A 168 -8.31 8.18 39.84
CA LYS A 168 -7.49 9.13 39.09
C LYS A 168 -6.06 8.56 39.08
N SER A 169 -5.83 7.50 38.31
CA SER A 169 -4.56 6.82 38.17
C SER A 169 -3.61 7.77 37.44
N LYS A 170 -3.05 8.76 38.15
CA LYS A 170 -2.01 9.67 37.66
C LYS A 170 -0.71 8.89 37.46
N GLY A 171 -0.67 8.06 36.43
CA GLY A 171 0.58 7.46 35.95
C GLY A 171 1.49 8.55 35.40
N TRP A 172 2.81 8.33 35.46
CA TRP A 172 3.82 9.27 34.92
C TRP A 172 3.58 9.62 33.44
N LEU A 173 3.16 8.63 32.63
CA LEU A 173 2.74 8.76 31.22
C LEU A 173 1.44 9.55 31.00
N GLN A 174 0.82 10.09 32.04
CA GLN A 174 -0.37 10.94 31.94
C GLN A 174 -0.06 12.40 32.29
N LYS A 175 1.19 12.72 32.65
CA LYS A 175 1.63 14.10 32.83
C LYS A 175 1.96 14.71 31.46
N PRO A 176 1.61 15.99 31.22
CA PRO A 176 1.83 16.62 29.92
C PRO A 176 3.31 16.72 29.54
N LEU A 177 4.20 16.98 30.51
CA LEU A 177 5.63 17.14 30.24
C LEU A 177 6.31 15.86 29.67
N PRO A 178 6.18 14.66 30.29
CA PRO A 178 6.66 13.41 29.69
C PRO A 178 6.06 13.10 28.32
N LEU A 179 4.78 13.43 28.09
CA LEU A 179 4.14 13.25 26.79
C LEU A 179 4.76 14.15 25.71
N LEU A 180 5.00 15.42 26.03
CA LEU A 180 5.66 16.37 25.13
C LEU A 180 7.09 15.93 24.81
N VAL A 181 7.87 15.53 25.81
CA VAL A 181 9.22 15.00 25.60
C VAL A 181 9.19 13.75 24.71
N GLY A 182 8.25 12.83 24.96
CA GLY A 182 8.08 11.64 24.13
C GLY A 182 7.71 11.97 22.68
N ILE A 183 6.82 12.95 22.46
CA ILE A 183 6.46 13.44 21.12
C ILE A 183 7.69 14.01 20.42
N ILE A 184 8.47 14.87 21.08
CA ILE A 184 9.67 15.47 20.50
C ILE A 184 10.69 14.38 20.10
N LEU A 185 10.96 13.43 21.00
CA LEU A 185 11.90 12.34 20.74
C LEU A 185 11.44 11.41 19.61
N LEU A 186 10.16 11.03 19.57
CA LEU A 186 9.62 10.19 18.50
C LEU A 186 9.56 10.93 17.16
N SER A 187 9.28 12.24 17.17
CA SER A 187 9.35 13.06 15.95
C SER A 187 10.79 13.15 15.43
N ALA A 188 11.78 13.35 16.30
CA ALA A 188 13.19 13.35 15.91
C ALA A 188 13.63 11.98 15.35
N LEU A 189 13.18 10.89 15.99
CA LEU A 189 13.45 9.53 15.54
C LEU A 189 12.78 9.24 14.19
N SER A 190 11.52 9.67 14.00
CA SER A 190 10.81 9.59 12.72
C SER A 190 11.56 10.35 11.63
N PHE A 191 12.01 11.58 11.91
CA PHE A 191 12.77 12.37 10.93
C PHE A 191 14.10 11.72 10.55
N GLY A 192 14.83 11.17 11.53
CA GLY A 192 16.06 10.42 11.26
C GLY A 192 15.82 9.16 10.42
N HIS A 193 14.77 8.41 10.74
CA HIS A 193 14.35 7.22 10.01
C HIS A 193 13.96 7.56 8.56
N ILE A 194 13.14 8.60 8.40
CA ILE A 194 12.74 9.16 7.11
C ILE A 194 13.97 9.56 6.28
N LYS A 195 14.89 10.35 6.84
CA LYS A 195 16.06 10.84 6.11
C LYS A 195 16.93 9.67 5.62
N PHE A 196 17.11 8.67 6.46
CA PHE A 196 17.83 7.46 6.09
C PHE A 196 17.10 6.69 4.99
N GLY A 197 15.82 6.40 5.17
CA GLY A 197 15.00 5.67 4.21
C GLY A 197 14.91 6.36 2.85
N TYR A 198 14.73 7.68 2.85
CA TYR A 198 14.72 8.49 1.64
C TYR A 198 16.04 8.44 0.88
N ASN A 199 17.16 8.68 1.57
CA ASN A 199 18.49 8.60 0.94
C ASN A 199 18.78 7.19 0.41
N TYR A 200 18.36 6.18 1.16
CA TYR A 200 18.50 4.79 0.77
C TYR A 200 17.71 4.49 -0.51
N VAL A 201 16.44 4.86 -0.57
CA VAL A 201 15.58 4.75 -1.76
C VAL A 201 16.18 5.50 -2.94
N LYS A 202 16.59 6.76 -2.74
CA LYS A 202 17.22 7.58 -3.78
C LYS A 202 18.47 6.93 -4.38
N SER A 203 19.29 6.30 -3.54
CA SER A 203 20.55 5.68 -3.97
C SER A 203 20.38 4.35 -4.72
N LYS A 204 19.24 3.67 -4.54
CA LYS A 204 19.01 2.32 -5.08
C LYS A 204 17.96 2.26 -6.17
N TRP A 205 16.98 3.16 -6.16
CA TRP A 205 15.81 3.06 -7.01
C TRP A 205 15.91 3.96 -8.25
N LYS A 206 15.63 3.40 -9.42
CA LYS A 206 15.87 4.03 -10.73
C LYS A 206 14.61 4.38 -11.52
N LEU A 207 13.46 3.76 -11.22
CA LEU A 207 12.22 3.87 -12.01
C LEU A 207 11.15 4.71 -11.31
N ASN A 208 10.78 5.85 -11.88
CA ASN A 208 9.89 6.81 -11.21
C ASN A 208 8.47 6.30 -10.95
N HIS A 209 7.93 5.39 -11.78
CA HIS A 209 6.54 4.90 -11.61
C HIS A 209 6.39 3.90 -10.45
N GLU A 210 7.48 3.23 -10.07
CA GLU A 210 7.52 2.21 -9.01
C GLU A 210 8.07 2.74 -7.68
N SER A 211 8.60 3.97 -7.65
CA SER A 211 9.30 4.51 -6.48
C SER A 211 8.43 4.66 -5.24
N SER A 212 7.12 4.83 -5.43
CA SER A 212 6.16 4.91 -4.32
C SER A 212 5.96 3.55 -3.65
N LEU A 213 5.84 2.49 -4.45
CA LEU A 213 5.73 1.12 -3.93
C LEU A 213 7.03 0.72 -3.23
N TYR A 214 8.17 1.01 -3.84
CA TYR A 214 9.48 0.76 -3.24
C TYR A 214 9.66 1.56 -1.95
N GLY A 215 9.25 2.83 -1.93
CA GLY A 215 9.29 3.69 -0.75
C GLY A 215 8.45 3.14 0.42
N ILE A 216 7.25 2.62 0.14
CA ILE A 216 6.42 1.94 1.16
C ILE A 216 7.09 0.68 1.68
N GLN A 217 7.60 -0.17 0.79
CA GLN A 217 8.27 -1.42 1.19
C GLN A 217 9.53 -1.14 2.03
N ALA A 218 10.32 -0.12 1.68
CA ALA A 218 11.57 0.22 2.35
C ALA A 218 11.38 1.01 3.66
N THR A 219 10.41 1.92 3.74
CA THR A 219 10.30 2.89 4.86
C THR A 219 9.08 2.68 5.77
N GLY A 220 8.13 1.85 5.34
CA GLY A 220 6.89 1.58 6.04
C GLY A 220 5.76 2.49 5.58
N LEU A 221 4.57 1.91 5.43
CA LEU A 221 3.35 2.57 4.96
C LEU A 221 3.07 3.92 5.64
N TYR A 222 3.02 3.94 6.98
CA TYR A 222 2.65 5.15 7.70
C TYR A 222 3.71 6.24 7.58
N ASN A 223 4.98 5.84 7.57
CA ASN A 223 6.10 6.77 7.50
C ASN A 223 6.22 7.38 6.09
N PHE A 224 6.02 6.55 5.06
CA PHE A 224 5.93 6.98 3.68
C PHE A 224 4.86 8.06 3.47
N TYR A 225 3.63 7.82 3.96
CA TYR A 225 2.54 8.78 3.81
C TYR A 225 2.74 10.05 4.65
N LEU A 226 3.34 9.95 5.85
CA LEU A 226 3.70 11.15 6.62
C LEU A 226 4.66 12.04 5.82
N TYR A 227 5.66 11.43 5.17
CA TYR A 227 6.63 12.16 4.37
C TYR A 227 6.04 12.80 3.12
N ASN A 228 5.12 12.08 2.44
CA ASN A 228 4.35 12.64 1.33
C ASN A 228 3.56 13.88 1.77
N ILE A 229 2.91 13.84 2.94
CA ILE A 229 2.16 14.97 3.51
C ILE A 229 3.08 16.14 3.87
N LEU A 230 4.31 15.88 4.30
CA LEU A 230 5.32 16.90 4.59
C LEU A 230 5.95 17.52 3.32
N GLY A 231 5.50 17.12 2.13
CA GLY A 231 5.85 17.75 0.86
C GLY A 231 7.09 17.18 0.17
N PHE A 232 7.57 16.03 0.61
CA PHE A 232 8.72 15.40 -0.02
C PHE A 232 8.33 14.54 -1.23
N SER A 233 9.06 14.70 -2.34
CA SER A 233 8.80 14.00 -3.60
C SER A 233 9.63 12.74 -3.75
N TRP A 234 8.96 11.63 -4.08
CA TRP A 234 9.57 10.33 -4.33
C TRP A 234 9.88 10.07 -5.83
N THR A 235 9.49 10.94 -6.75
CA THR A 235 9.51 10.63 -8.21
C THR A 235 10.30 11.58 -9.10
N GLU A 236 10.74 12.72 -8.59
CA GLU A 236 11.43 13.73 -9.40
C GLU A 236 12.64 14.23 -8.63
N GLN A 237 13.81 13.66 -8.92
CA GLN A 237 15.05 14.10 -8.27
C GLN A 237 16.20 14.11 -9.27
N GLU A 238 16.82 15.27 -9.43
CA GLU A 238 17.98 15.50 -10.28
C GLU A 238 19.17 14.57 -9.95
N ASP A 239 19.36 14.21 -8.67
CA ASP A 239 20.44 13.31 -8.22
C ASP A 239 20.00 11.85 -7.99
N SER A 240 18.85 11.42 -8.51
CA SER A 240 18.51 10.00 -8.51
C SER A 240 19.42 9.21 -9.47
N VAL A 241 19.71 7.95 -9.16
CA VAL A 241 20.37 7.06 -10.12
C VAL A 241 19.41 6.87 -11.29
N LYS A 242 19.69 7.54 -12.41
CA LYS A 242 18.85 7.43 -13.61
C LYS A 242 19.00 6.03 -14.20
N ALA A 243 17.89 5.46 -14.68
CA ALA A 243 17.95 4.27 -15.52
C ALA A 243 18.87 4.56 -16.72
N VAL A 244 19.86 3.70 -16.91
CA VAL A 244 20.73 3.74 -18.09
C VAL A 244 20.04 2.95 -19.20
N ALA A 245 20.37 3.20 -20.47
CA ALA A 245 19.79 2.47 -21.61
C ALA A 245 19.83 0.93 -21.41
N SER A 246 20.90 0.40 -20.81
CA SER A 246 21.03 -1.02 -20.48
C SER A 246 20.05 -1.52 -19.41
N ASP A 247 19.57 -0.67 -18.50
CA ASP A 247 18.49 -1.03 -17.56
C ASP A 247 17.14 -1.19 -18.29
N MET A 248 16.98 -0.50 -19.44
CA MET A 248 15.79 -0.56 -20.29
C MET A 248 15.89 -1.63 -21.37
N GLU A 249 17.10 -2.05 -21.78
CA GLU A 249 17.34 -3.11 -22.78
C GLU A 249 16.64 -4.44 -22.42
N ARG A 250 16.51 -4.76 -21.12
CA ARG A 250 15.75 -5.94 -20.67
C ARG A 250 14.27 -5.87 -21.05
N TYR A 251 13.73 -4.66 -21.17
CA TYR A 251 12.33 -4.39 -21.48
C TYR A 251 12.12 -3.95 -22.94
N ASP A 252 13.19 -3.65 -23.67
CA ASP A 252 13.13 -3.29 -25.07
C ASP A 252 12.87 -4.53 -25.93
N LYS A 253 11.60 -4.71 -26.30
CA LYS A 253 11.16 -5.79 -27.20
C LYS A 253 11.34 -5.43 -28.68
N ASN A 254 11.86 -4.24 -29.00
CA ASN A 254 12.14 -3.80 -30.36
C ASN A 254 13.54 -4.24 -30.85
N VAL A 255 13.96 -5.45 -30.50
CA VAL A 255 15.23 -6.05 -30.88
C VAL A 255 15.05 -7.14 -31.95
N ALA A 256 16.13 -7.51 -32.65
CA ALA A 256 16.06 -8.49 -33.74
C ALA A 256 15.53 -9.86 -33.31
N SER A 257 15.72 -10.24 -32.05
CA SER A 257 15.16 -11.46 -31.46
C SER A 257 15.14 -11.33 -29.95
N TYR A 258 14.07 -11.79 -29.30
CA TYR A 258 14.01 -11.97 -27.85
C TYR A 258 13.18 -13.20 -27.52
N THR A 259 13.51 -13.87 -26.42
CA THR A 259 12.71 -14.97 -25.88
C THR A 259 11.82 -14.43 -24.76
N ASN A 260 10.52 -14.66 -24.85
CA ASN A 260 9.58 -14.27 -23.81
C ASN A 260 9.71 -15.20 -22.58
N PHE A 261 8.95 -14.90 -21.53
CA PHE A 261 8.93 -15.72 -20.31
C PHE A 261 8.42 -17.16 -20.54
N PHE A 262 7.62 -17.39 -21.59
CA PHE A 262 7.09 -18.70 -21.96
C PHE A 262 8.05 -19.53 -22.83
N GLY A 263 9.27 -19.03 -23.10
CA GLY A 263 10.27 -19.71 -23.93
C GLY A 263 10.05 -19.55 -25.44
N GLU A 264 9.06 -18.75 -25.85
CA GLU A 264 8.77 -18.46 -27.25
C GLU A 264 9.66 -17.32 -27.73
N THR A 265 10.15 -17.43 -28.96
CA THR A 265 11.06 -16.43 -29.55
C THR A 265 10.29 -15.52 -30.48
N TYR A 266 10.41 -14.21 -30.25
CA TYR A 266 9.81 -13.16 -31.06
C TYR A 266 10.89 -12.26 -31.64
N SER A 267 10.51 -11.45 -32.61
CA SER A 267 11.37 -10.42 -33.17
C SER A 267 10.64 -9.07 -33.22
N ASN A 268 11.39 -8.01 -33.48
CA ASN A 268 10.82 -6.71 -33.82
C ASN A 268 10.10 -6.67 -35.18
N ARG A 269 10.04 -7.79 -35.91
CA ARG A 269 9.26 -7.96 -37.13
C ARG A 269 8.07 -8.87 -36.84
N LEU A 270 6.88 -8.29 -36.94
CA LEU A 270 5.63 -9.03 -36.84
C LEU A 270 5.36 -9.72 -38.19
N SER A 271 5.50 -11.05 -38.25
CA SER A 271 5.04 -11.82 -39.40
C SER A 271 3.52 -12.05 -39.32
N LEU A 272 2.90 -12.43 -40.44
CA LEU A 272 1.48 -12.79 -40.42
C LEU A 272 1.24 -14.07 -39.59
N ASP A 273 2.17 -15.02 -39.62
CA ASP A 273 2.09 -16.29 -38.90
C ASP A 273 2.08 -16.10 -37.38
N ASP A 274 2.78 -15.08 -36.88
CA ASP A 274 2.79 -14.69 -35.47
C ASP A 274 1.46 -14.06 -35.01
N ALA A 275 0.56 -13.73 -35.96
CA ALA A 275 -0.65 -12.95 -35.74
C ALA A 275 -1.90 -13.69 -36.25
N SER A 276 -2.04 -14.96 -35.86
CA SER A 276 -3.12 -15.87 -36.30
C SER A 276 -4.56 -15.39 -36.07
N THR A 277 -4.76 -14.38 -35.21
CA THR A 277 -6.06 -13.75 -34.92
C THR A 277 -6.34 -12.51 -35.77
N VAL A 278 -5.36 -12.02 -36.54
CA VAL A 278 -5.50 -10.83 -37.39
C VAL A 278 -6.12 -11.23 -38.73
N ILE A 279 -7.29 -10.65 -39.02
CA ILE A 279 -7.95 -10.81 -40.32
C ILE A 279 -7.57 -9.62 -41.19
N LEU A 280 -6.84 -9.88 -42.27
CA LEU A 280 -6.50 -8.87 -43.26
C LEU A 280 -7.62 -8.70 -44.28
N SER A 281 -7.89 -7.46 -44.68
CA SER A 281 -8.75 -7.18 -45.82
C SER A 281 -8.11 -7.74 -47.10
N PRO A 282 -8.86 -8.44 -47.97
CA PRO A 282 -8.37 -8.90 -49.27
C PRO A 282 -7.77 -7.78 -50.14
N SER A 283 -8.15 -6.53 -49.88
CA SER A 283 -7.62 -5.35 -50.57
C SER A 283 -6.14 -5.05 -50.29
N LEU A 284 -5.53 -5.70 -49.29
CA LEU A 284 -4.12 -5.52 -48.92
C LEU A 284 -3.17 -6.44 -49.72
N GLY A 285 -3.69 -7.40 -50.48
CA GLY A 285 -2.89 -8.37 -51.24
C GLY A 285 -2.26 -9.46 -50.36
N GLU A 286 -1.28 -10.19 -50.92
CA GLU A 286 -0.47 -11.15 -50.18
C GLU A 286 0.55 -10.39 -49.32
N VAL A 287 0.39 -10.47 -48.00
CA VAL A 287 1.21 -9.75 -47.02
C VAL A 287 1.79 -10.76 -46.03
N ASP A 288 3.07 -11.08 -46.18
CA ASP A 288 3.77 -12.03 -45.28
C ASP A 288 4.26 -11.35 -43.99
N SER A 289 4.26 -10.02 -43.96
CA SER A 289 4.78 -9.20 -42.87
C SER A 289 3.83 -8.06 -42.52
N LEU A 290 3.41 -8.02 -41.25
CA LEU A 290 2.61 -6.94 -40.67
C LEU A 290 3.48 -5.78 -40.16
N HIS A 291 4.81 -5.93 -40.21
CA HIS A 291 5.74 -4.92 -39.73
C HIS A 291 5.57 -3.61 -40.52
N GLY A 292 5.21 -2.53 -39.81
CA GLY A 292 5.01 -1.22 -40.43
C GLY A 292 3.70 -1.06 -41.20
N ILE A 293 2.69 -1.93 -41.00
CA ILE A 293 1.38 -1.82 -41.66
C ILE A 293 0.67 -0.48 -41.40
N PHE A 294 1.02 0.21 -40.32
CA PHE A 294 0.51 1.54 -39.95
C PHE A 294 1.48 2.68 -40.27
N LYS A 295 2.58 2.41 -40.98
CA LYS A 295 3.53 3.45 -41.38
C LYS A 295 2.80 4.51 -42.21
N ASP A 296 3.04 5.78 -41.88
CA ASP A 296 2.43 6.95 -42.51
C ASP A 296 0.89 7.03 -42.38
N LYS A 297 0.30 6.30 -41.42
CA LYS A 297 -1.12 6.39 -41.06
C LYS A 297 -1.29 7.16 -39.75
N ASN A 298 -2.41 7.88 -39.63
CA ASN A 298 -2.86 8.42 -38.35
C ASN A 298 -3.45 7.27 -37.52
N VAL A 299 -2.67 6.79 -36.55
CA VAL A 299 -3.11 5.73 -35.63
C VAL A 299 -3.83 6.36 -34.46
N VAL A 300 -5.10 6.01 -34.25
CA VAL A 300 -5.81 6.29 -33.00
C VAL A 300 -5.56 5.13 -32.05
N TYR A 301 -4.63 5.33 -31.11
CA TYR A 301 -4.34 4.35 -30.09
C TYR A 301 -5.27 4.55 -28.90
N ILE A 302 -6.17 3.59 -28.67
CA ILE A 302 -6.98 3.54 -27.46
C ILE A 302 -6.26 2.61 -26.49
N GLN A 303 -5.41 3.19 -25.64
CA GLN A 303 -4.75 2.45 -24.57
C GLN A 303 -5.77 2.16 -23.46
N LEU A 304 -6.16 0.90 -23.32
CA LEU A 304 -6.78 0.42 -22.09
C LEU A 304 -5.62 0.14 -21.11
N GLU A 305 -5.33 1.09 -20.22
CA GLU A 305 -4.16 1.12 -19.30
C GLU A 305 -4.04 -0.08 -18.33
N THR A 306 -4.85 -1.11 -18.45
CA THR A 306 -4.99 -2.18 -17.45
C THR A 306 -3.99 -3.35 -17.57
N PHE A 307 -3.02 -3.31 -18.50
CA PHE A 307 -2.09 -4.43 -18.75
C PHE A 307 -0.60 -4.07 -18.69
N ASN A 308 -0.18 -3.25 -17.72
CA ASN A 308 1.19 -2.71 -17.70
C ASN A 308 2.27 -3.77 -17.37
N SER A 309 2.08 -4.65 -16.38
CA SER A 309 3.04 -5.73 -16.06
C SER A 309 2.97 -6.92 -17.03
N TYR A 310 1.78 -7.29 -17.51
CA TYR A 310 1.62 -8.37 -18.49
C TYR A 310 2.46 -8.13 -19.76
N LEU A 311 2.45 -6.89 -20.28
CA LEU A 311 3.24 -6.53 -21.45
C LEU A 311 4.74 -6.55 -21.19
N VAL A 312 5.17 -6.53 -19.91
CA VAL A 312 6.57 -6.44 -19.50
C VAL A 312 7.14 -7.82 -19.19
N ASP A 313 6.48 -8.62 -18.34
CA ASP A 313 6.98 -9.90 -17.86
C ASP A 313 5.97 -11.06 -17.86
N GLY A 314 4.76 -10.84 -18.38
CA GLY A 314 3.72 -11.86 -18.44
C GLY A 314 3.06 -12.20 -17.10
N THR A 315 3.44 -11.54 -16.00
CA THR A 315 2.88 -11.84 -14.69
C THR A 315 1.60 -11.04 -14.45
N SER A 316 0.49 -11.75 -14.29
CA SER A 316 -0.77 -11.19 -13.81
C SER A 316 -1.55 -12.28 -13.09
N SER A 317 -1.82 -12.06 -11.80
CA SER A 317 -2.63 -12.97 -10.98
C SER A 317 -4.06 -13.13 -11.50
N LEU A 318 -4.52 -12.22 -12.36
CA LEU A 318 -5.78 -12.36 -13.08
C LEU A 318 -5.73 -13.49 -14.12
N ILE A 319 -4.60 -13.70 -14.82
CA ILE A 319 -4.46 -14.73 -15.86
C ILE A 319 -4.30 -16.13 -15.24
N GLU A 320 -3.56 -16.25 -14.14
CA GLU A 320 -3.52 -17.49 -13.35
C GLU A 320 -4.92 -17.89 -12.87
N SER A 321 -5.77 -16.91 -12.49
CA SER A 321 -7.15 -17.17 -12.08
C SER A 321 -8.09 -17.55 -13.24
N LEU A 322 -7.71 -17.22 -14.48
CA LEU A 322 -8.49 -17.53 -15.68
C LEU A 322 -8.14 -18.90 -16.28
N ASN A 323 -7.13 -19.60 -15.74
CA ASN A 323 -6.70 -20.94 -16.18
C ASN A 323 -6.41 -21.01 -17.69
N LEU A 324 -5.89 -19.91 -18.24
CA LEU A 324 -5.56 -19.76 -19.67
C LEU A 324 -4.13 -20.21 -20.01
N MET A 325 -3.37 -20.71 -19.03
CA MET A 325 -2.09 -21.33 -19.31
C MET A 325 -2.33 -22.71 -19.93
N PRO A 326 -1.82 -22.99 -21.14
CA PRO A 326 -1.79 -24.36 -21.63
C PRO A 326 -0.84 -25.18 -20.74
N ASN A 327 -1.19 -26.46 -20.52
CA ASN A 327 -0.34 -27.42 -19.83
C ASN A 327 1.03 -27.58 -20.51
#